data_AF-A0A252F631-F1
#
_entry.id   AF-A0A252F631-F1
#
_cell.length_a   1.000
_cell.length_b   1.000
_cell.length_c   1.000
_cell.angle_alpha   90.00
_cell.angle_beta   90.00
_cell.angle_gamma   90.00
#
_symmetry.space_group_name_H-M   'P 1'
#
loop_
_entity.id
_entity.type
_entity.pdbx_description
1 polymer ?
#
loop_
_entity_poly.entity_id
_entity_poly.type
_entity_poly.pdbx_seq_one_letter_code
_entity_poly.pdbx_strand_id
1 'polypeptide(L)'
;MANKIILFVSILRADSKEQSYSAPNGKTYTGLQTNEAPVQYLLETHPDISEIICVVTKEAEKEAYNEAGNKLILANAWEQFRKTIIKSSGKEPTKINWYSERSFEMDILPKILEKIEANDTIYLETSGGKRDNVMYLTLLSRALTYQGVTIGQAVYSDFEKKQIKDITDQYRLFDLIGGMQDMASFGNVGKLREYLGNPAEDILIENLLSAMEVLFENITLCRTKNIDASMESFNKALKEAEKCENPLMRQLLPAFQKKFGKDKKLTIPRLIQWCVGSDMVQQALTVYTERIPAYVINKSKLLKATPEELDRVKATNAAYRDPCTIAFTDGFLKLADRKKIWREKDDDTYITTLRNLQDCMKDSPYTTAYSIKQLHQIALDYLFLKDVRNMTNHANAEVIAKDCHLKYYAENKYPDMNHINMKQLKQFIQDAIGHLVKK
;
A
#
# COMPACT_ATOMS: atom_id res chain seq x y z
N MET A 1 20.97 19.03 1.07
CA MET A 1 20.44 18.85 -0.30
C MET A 1 21.57 19.09 -1.28
N ALA A 2 22.14 18.00 -1.75
CA ALA A 2 23.21 17.97 -2.71
C ALA A 2 22.86 17.03 -3.86
N ASN A 3 23.43 17.32 -5.04
CA ASN A 3 23.30 16.48 -6.22
C ASN A 3 24.58 15.65 -6.35
N LYS A 4 24.45 14.31 -6.39
CA LYS A 4 25.63 13.43 -6.39
C LYS A 4 25.49 12.34 -7.44
N ILE A 5 26.62 11.94 -8.04
CA ILE A 5 26.69 10.76 -8.91
C ILE A 5 27.16 9.56 -8.09
N ILE A 6 26.59 8.38 -8.30
CA ILE A 6 27.12 7.12 -7.76
C ILE A 6 27.37 6.15 -8.91
N LEU A 7 28.55 5.52 -8.90
CA LEU A 7 28.94 4.55 -9.91
C LEU A 7 29.94 3.50 -9.39
N PHE A 8 30.05 2.42 -10.15
CA PHE A 8 31.13 1.45 -10.03
C PHE A 8 32.13 1.66 -11.15
N VAL A 9 33.41 1.82 -10.82
CA VAL A 9 34.45 2.08 -11.82
C VAL A 9 34.70 0.81 -12.65
N SER A 10 34.55 0.93 -13.96
CA SER A 10 34.88 -0.12 -14.93
C SER A 10 36.36 -0.46 -14.90
N ILE A 11 36.67 -1.74 -15.14
CA ILE A 11 38.04 -2.14 -15.44
C ILE A 11 38.50 -1.55 -16.77
N LEU A 12 39.81 -1.31 -16.90
CA LEU A 12 40.46 -0.88 -18.13
C LEU A 12 41.15 -2.07 -18.78
N ARG A 13 40.79 -2.40 -20.02
CA ARG A 13 41.41 -3.49 -20.78
C ARG A 13 42.59 -2.99 -21.61
N ALA A 14 43.52 -3.88 -21.92
CA ALA A 14 44.72 -3.61 -22.71
C ALA A 14 44.42 -3.02 -24.10
N ASP A 15 43.31 -3.46 -24.70
CA ASP A 15 42.83 -3.11 -26.04
C ASP A 15 41.80 -1.96 -26.03
N SER A 16 41.58 -1.32 -24.87
CA SER A 16 40.62 -0.22 -24.75
C SER A 16 41.02 0.93 -25.68
N LYS A 17 40.08 1.36 -26.50
CA LYS A 17 40.24 2.52 -27.40
C LYS A 17 39.20 3.56 -27.03
N GLU A 18 39.56 4.83 -27.14
CA GLU A 18 38.60 5.91 -26.98
C GLU A 18 37.41 5.70 -27.93
N GLN A 19 36.21 5.77 -27.36
CA GLN A 19 34.95 5.68 -28.09
C GLN A 19 34.18 6.98 -27.92
N SER A 20 33.37 7.30 -28.93
CA SER A 20 32.42 8.41 -28.91
C SER A 20 31.01 7.88 -28.78
N TYR A 21 30.22 8.48 -27.90
CA TYR A 21 28.85 8.08 -27.61
C TYR A 21 27.89 9.25 -27.86
N SER A 22 26.87 9.02 -28.66
CA SER A 22 25.76 9.99 -28.81
C SER A 22 24.88 9.97 -27.55
N ALA A 23 24.41 11.13 -27.12
CA ALA A 23 23.67 11.28 -25.86
C ALA A 23 22.23 11.81 -26.07
N PRO A 24 21.34 11.65 -25.08
CA PRO A 24 19.94 12.12 -25.17
C PRO A 24 19.80 13.63 -25.43
N ASN A 25 20.78 14.44 -25.00
CA ASN A 25 20.82 15.88 -25.27
C ASN A 25 21.28 16.23 -26.70
N GLY A 26 21.45 15.24 -27.58
CA GLY A 26 21.89 15.41 -28.97
C GLY A 26 23.40 15.65 -29.14
N LYS A 27 24.17 15.68 -28.05
CA LYS A 27 25.64 15.86 -28.10
C LYS A 27 26.37 14.53 -28.12
N THR A 28 27.68 14.60 -28.30
CA THR A 28 28.57 13.43 -28.27
C THR A 28 29.60 13.60 -27.16
N TYR A 29 29.83 12.52 -26.42
CA TYR A 29 30.81 12.45 -25.34
C TYR A 29 31.80 11.34 -25.62
N THR A 30 33.05 11.51 -25.19
CA THR A 30 34.09 10.50 -25.40
C THR A 30 34.59 9.90 -24.10
N GLY A 31 35.08 8.67 -24.18
CA GLY A 31 35.68 7.97 -23.06
C GLY A 31 36.50 6.79 -23.54
N LEU A 32 37.62 6.56 -22.87
CA LEU A 32 38.40 5.32 -22.92
C LEU A 32 37.72 4.21 -22.11
N GLN A 33 37.08 4.57 -20.98
CA GLN A 33 36.24 3.67 -20.18
C GLN A 33 34.75 3.97 -20.40
N THR A 34 33.91 2.96 -20.16
CA THR A 34 32.47 3.06 -20.34
C THR A 34 31.79 4.06 -19.38
N ASN A 35 32.37 4.37 -18.22
CA ASN A 35 31.79 5.32 -17.26
C ASN A 35 31.99 6.79 -17.69
N GLU A 36 33.08 7.12 -18.40
CA GLU A 36 33.53 8.50 -18.57
C GLU A 36 32.55 9.35 -19.37
N ALA A 37 32.03 8.81 -20.49
CA ALA A 37 31.10 9.53 -21.34
C ALA A 37 29.75 9.83 -20.66
N PRO A 38 29.08 8.86 -19.99
CA PRO A 38 27.85 9.12 -19.22
C PRO A 38 28.05 10.09 -18.05
N VAL A 39 29.18 10.01 -17.33
CA VAL A 39 29.46 10.96 -16.23
C VAL A 39 29.64 12.37 -16.78
N GLN A 40 30.36 12.55 -17.89
CA GLN A 40 30.48 13.86 -18.54
C GLN A 40 29.12 14.40 -18.98
N TYR A 41 28.26 13.55 -19.55
CA TYR A 41 26.89 13.90 -19.89
C TYR A 41 26.10 14.37 -18.66
N LEU A 42 26.09 13.60 -17.57
CA LEU A 42 25.39 13.95 -16.33
C LEU A 42 25.87 15.28 -15.73
N LEU A 43 27.19 15.50 -15.72
CA LEU A 43 27.79 16.73 -15.19
C LEU A 43 27.46 17.96 -16.02
N GLU A 44 27.27 17.79 -17.33
CA GLU A 44 26.86 18.89 -18.21
C GLU A 44 25.35 19.19 -18.09
N THR A 45 24.51 18.15 -18.01
CA THR A 45 23.05 18.32 -17.91
C THR A 45 22.60 18.77 -16.53
N HIS A 46 23.36 18.41 -15.49
CA HIS A 46 23.08 18.73 -14.08
C HIS A 46 24.32 19.41 -13.46
N PRO A 47 24.56 20.69 -13.75
CA PRO A 47 25.80 21.39 -13.38
C PRO A 47 25.98 21.57 -11.87
N ASP A 48 24.89 21.46 -11.11
CA ASP A 48 24.82 21.56 -9.65
C ASP A 48 25.24 20.26 -8.92
N ILE A 49 25.58 19.20 -9.66
CA ILE A 49 26.22 18.00 -9.08
C ILE A 49 27.51 18.41 -8.34
N SER A 50 27.53 18.17 -7.03
CA SER A 50 28.60 18.57 -6.12
C SER A 50 29.61 17.46 -5.86
N GLU A 51 29.22 16.18 -5.99
CA GLU A 51 30.09 15.04 -5.65
C GLU A 51 29.89 13.86 -6.62
N ILE A 52 30.96 13.10 -6.86
CA ILE A 52 30.96 11.88 -7.66
C ILE A 52 31.52 10.76 -6.78
N ILE A 53 30.68 9.85 -6.33
CA ILE A 53 31.03 8.75 -5.43
C ILE A 53 31.30 7.50 -6.27
N CYS A 54 32.55 7.05 -6.23
CA CYS A 54 33.05 5.95 -7.05
C CYS A 54 33.40 4.75 -6.18
N VAL A 55 32.70 3.64 -6.39
CA VAL A 55 33.09 2.35 -5.81
C VAL A 55 34.17 1.72 -6.68
N VAL A 56 35.34 1.47 -6.09
CA VAL A 56 36.53 0.98 -6.78
C VAL A 56 36.95 -0.38 -6.23
N THR A 57 36.97 -1.40 -7.09
CA THR A 57 37.43 -2.75 -6.72
C THR A 57 38.94 -2.88 -6.88
N LYS A 58 39.54 -3.93 -6.29
CA LYS A 58 40.96 -4.25 -6.49
C LYS A 58 41.34 -4.38 -7.98
N GLU A 59 40.44 -4.92 -8.79
CA GLU A 59 40.67 -5.10 -10.23
C GLU A 59 40.74 -3.77 -10.99
N ALA A 60 39.94 -2.77 -10.61
CA ALA A 60 39.99 -1.45 -11.22
C ALA A 60 41.31 -0.69 -10.92
N GLU A 61 42.08 -1.17 -9.95
CA GLU A 61 43.38 -0.60 -9.57
C GLU A 61 44.59 -1.41 -10.02
N LYS A 62 44.37 -2.57 -10.63
CA LYS A 62 45.45 -3.32 -11.24
C LYS A 62 46.06 -2.51 -12.38
N GLU A 63 47.38 -2.62 -12.49
CA GLU A 63 48.09 -1.95 -13.57
C GLU A 63 47.60 -2.46 -14.92
N ALA A 64 47.31 -1.52 -15.83
CA ALA A 64 46.88 -1.83 -17.16
C ALA A 64 48.10 -1.83 -18.11
N TYR A 65 48.26 -2.88 -18.89
CA TYR A 65 49.31 -3.04 -19.89
C TYR A 65 48.65 -3.14 -21.27
N ASN A 66 49.30 -2.65 -22.31
CA ASN A 66 48.84 -2.82 -23.69
C ASN A 66 49.17 -4.24 -24.22
N GLU A 67 48.73 -4.56 -25.44
CA GLU A 67 48.99 -5.87 -26.08
C GLU A 67 50.49 -6.21 -26.20
N ALA A 68 51.36 -5.20 -26.24
CA ALA A 68 52.81 -5.37 -26.30
C ALA A 68 53.46 -5.54 -24.90
N GLY A 69 52.67 -5.63 -23.83
CA GLY A 69 53.15 -5.75 -22.45
C GLY A 69 53.70 -4.45 -21.85
N ASN A 70 53.58 -3.32 -22.55
CA ASN A 70 53.99 -2.03 -22.04
C ASN A 70 52.92 -1.45 -21.12
N LYS A 71 53.33 -0.92 -19.98
CA LYS A 71 52.42 -0.22 -19.05
C LYS A 71 51.74 0.94 -19.77
N LEU A 72 50.42 1.02 -19.67
CA LEU A 72 49.66 2.17 -20.18
C LEU A 72 50.14 3.44 -19.44
N ILE A 73 50.11 4.59 -20.11
CA ILE A 73 50.54 5.90 -19.56
C ILE A 73 49.80 6.23 -18.24
N LEU A 74 48.63 5.61 -18.04
CA LEU A 74 47.79 5.75 -16.87
C LEU A 74 47.89 4.47 -16.05
N ALA A 75 48.23 4.62 -14.77
CA ALA A 75 48.63 3.50 -13.94
C ALA A 75 47.56 2.40 -13.87
N ASN A 76 46.28 2.75 -13.75
CA ASN A 76 45.16 1.82 -13.68
C ASN A 76 43.82 2.47 -14.10
N ALA A 77 42.73 1.71 -14.05
CA ALA A 77 41.40 2.13 -14.48
C ALA A 77 40.82 3.26 -13.60
N TRP A 78 41.10 3.25 -12.29
CA TRP A 78 40.71 4.34 -11.39
C TRP A 78 41.39 5.66 -11.77
N GLU A 79 42.72 5.65 -11.93
CA GLU A 79 43.48 6.86 -12.26
C GLU A 79 43.13 7.42 -13.64
N GLN A 80 42.79 6.54 -14.59
CA GLN A 80 42.28 6.96 -15.88
C GLN A 80 40.96 7.73 -15.72
N PHE A 81 39.94 7.09 -15.15
CA PHE A 81 38.65 7.72 -14.91
C PHE A 81 38.79 9.05 -14.15
N ARG A 82 39.53 9.03 -13.03
CA ARG A 82 39.78 10.20 -12.17
C ARG A 82 40.35 11.37 -12.96
N LYS A 83 41.41 11.15 -13.74
CA LYS A 83 42.04 12.20 -14.56
C LYS A 83 41.10 12.75 -15.62
N THR A 84 40.32 11.90 -16.28
CA THR A 84 39.33 12.32 -17.29
C THR A 84 38.26 13.22 -16.68
N ILE A 85 37.74 12.86 -15.50
CA ILE A 85 36.70 13.64 -14.83
C ILE A 85 37.24 14.97 -14.30
N ILE A 86 38.43 15.00 -13.68
CA ILE A 86 39.06 16.25 -13.25
C ILE A 86 39.30 17.17 -14.44
N LYS A 87 39.79 16.63 -15.56
CA LYS A 87 40.05 17.41 -16.77
C LYS A 87 38.76 18.00 -17.38
N SER A 88 37.67 17.25 -17.37
CA SER A 88 36.41 17.66 -17.99
C SER A 88 35.53 18.56 -17.12
N SER A 89 35.60 18.40 -15.79
CA SER A 89 34.67 19.07 -14.87
C SER A 89 35.32 19.89 -13.76
N GLY A 90 36.63 19.74 -13.54
CA GLY A 90 37.33 20.31 -12.39
C GLY A 90 37.00 19.64 -11.06
N LYS A 91 36.14 18.61 -11.04
CA LYS A 91 35.69 17.93 -9.82
C LYS A 91 36.55 16.70 -9.53
N GLU A 92 36.93 16.56 -8.27
CA GLU A 92 37.65 15.40 -7.73
C GLU A 92 36.66 14.31 -7.33
N PRO A 93 36.69 13.10 -7.95
CA PRO A 93 35.80 12.02 -7.55
C PRO A 93 36.18 11.41 -6.19
N THR A 94 35.18 11.19 -5.34
CA THR A 94 35.32 10.53 -4.04
C THR A 94 35.44 9.03 -4.22
N LYS A 95 36.54 8.45 -3.71
CA LYS A 95 36.81 7.01 -3.80
C LYS A 95 36.24 6.24 -2.60
N ILE A 96 35.52 5.14 -2.87
CA ILE A 96 35.16 4.11 -1.88
C ILE A 96 35.84 2.80 -2.29
N ASN A 97 36.74 2.31 -1.44
CA ASN A 97 37.47 1.07 -1.68
C ASN A 97 36.58 -0.16 -1.38
N TRP A 98 36.41 -1.03 -2.38
CA TRP A 98 35.81 -2.35 -2.22
C TRP A 98 36.85 -3.46 -2.36
N TYR A 99 37.54 -3.70 -1.25
CA TYR A 99 38.65 -4.66 -1.18
C TYR A 99 38.35 -5.87 -0.30
N SER A 100 37.26 -5.81 0.47
CA SER A 100 36.89 -6.86 1.38
C SER A 100 36.27 -8.04 0.64
N GLU A 101 36.37 -9.23 1.23
CA GLU A 101 35.60 -10.40 0.81
C GLU A 101 34.16 -10.34 1.31
N ARG A 102 33.79 -9.28 2.05
CA ARG A 102 32.42 -9.08 2.53
C ARG A 102 31.54 -8.63 1.38
N SER A 103 30.26 -8.99 1.47
CA SER A 103 29.27 -8.64 0.47
C SER A 103 29.05 -7.13 0.39
N PHE A 104 28.42 -6.69 -0.72
CA PHE A 104 28.13 -5.27 -0.96
C PHE A 104 27.35 -4.65 0.21
N GLU A 105 26.37 -5.36 0.75
CA GLU A 105 25.47 -4.89 1.81
C GLU A 105 26.20 -4.65 3.14
N MET A 106 27.26 -5.41 3.41
CA MET A 106 28.00 -5.36 4.67
C MET A 106 29.20 -4.41 4.66
N ASP A 107 29.71 -4.05 3.47
CA ASP A 107 30.90 -3.21 3.33
C ASP A 107 30.62 -1.89 2.60
N ILE A 108 29.98 -1.96 1.44
CA ILE A 108 29.86 -0.80 0.53
C ILE A 108 28.61 0.00 0.78
N LEU A 109 27.47 -0.66 0.97
CA LEU A 109 26.21 0.02 1.24
C LEU A 109 26.32 0.99 2.43
N PRO A 110 26.85 0.61 3.61
CA PRO A 110 26.98 1.54 4.74
C PRO A 110 27.87 2.75 4.42
N LYS A 111 29.01 2.54 3.74
CA LYS A 111 29.93 3.62 3.35
C LYS A 111 29.31 4.62 2.37
N ILE A 112 28.43 4.14 1.48
CA ILE A 112 27.67 5.01 0.59
C ILE A 112 26.63 5.79 1.38
N LEU A 113 25.88 5.12 2.26
CA LEU A 113 24.83 5.75 3.06
C LEU A 113 25.38 6.80 4.05
N GLU A 114 26.60 6.61 4.58
CA GLU A 114 27.31 7.62 5.40
C GLU A 114 27.59 8.94 4.66
N LYS A 115 27.55 8.91 3.31
CA LYS A 115 27.81 10.07 2.46
C LYS A 115 26.55 10.71 1.92
N ILE A 116 25.36 10.23 2.29
CA ILE A 116 24.10 10.67 1.69
C ILE A 116 23.16 11.15 2.78
N GLU A 117 22.48 12.26 2.51
CA GLU A 117 21.49 12.84 3.41
C GLU A 117 20.09 12.72 2.83
N ALA A 118 19.07 12.80 3.69
CA ALA A 118 17.69 12.92 3.26
C ALA A 118 17.50 14.16 2.37
N ASN A 119 16.71 14.02 1.30
CA ASN A 119 16.48 15.02 0.25
C ASN A 119 17.68 15.31 -0.67
N ASP A 120 18.76 14.53 -0.63
CA ASP A 120 19.74 14.55 -1.72
C ASP A 120 19.11 14.04 -3.03
N THR A 121 19.66 14.47 -4.17
CA THR A 121 19.33 13.90 -5.48
C THR A 121 20.51 13.10 -6.00
N ILE A 122 20.27 11.84 -6.31
CA ILE A 122 21.30 10.90 -6.76
C ILE A 122 21.10 10.56 -8.22
N TYR A 123 22.19 10.67 -8.97
CA TYR A 123 22.30 10.27 -10.35
C TYR A 123 23.12 8.97 -10.41
N LEU A 124 22.60 7.97 -11.12
CA LEU A 124 23.23 6.66 -11.20
C LEU A 124 23.91 6.50 -12.55
N GLU A 125 25.17 6.13 -12.52
CA GLU A 125 25.88 5.70 -13.72
C GLU A 125 26.16 4.20 -13.61
N THR A 126 25.60 3.44 -14.57
CA THR A 126 25.46 1.98 -14.43
C THR A 126 26.23 1.18 -15.48
N SER A 127 27.19 1.79 -16.18
CA SER A 127 27.99 1.10 -17.22
C SER A 127 29.06 0.21 -16.64
N GLY A 128 29.55 0.52 -15.44
CA GLY A 128 30.73 -0.14 -14.88
C GLY A 128 30.46 -1.19 -13.82
N GLY A 129 31.44 -2.07 -13.66
CA GLY A 129 31.41 -3.19 -12.73
C GLY A 129 31.18 -4.56 -13.35
N LYS A 130 31.09 -5.59 -12.50
CA LYS A 130 30.63 -6.92 -12.91
C LYS A 130 29.13 -6.86 -13.21
N ARG A 131 28.57 -7.87 -13.90
CA ARG A 131 27.11 -7.93 -14.18
C ARG A 131 26.25 -7.74 -12.92
N ASP A 132 26.74 -8.22 -11.78
CA ASP A 132 26.06 -8.08 -10.48
C ASP A 132 26.00 -6.63 -9.96
N ASN A 133 26.85 -5.73 -10.46
CA ASN A 133 26.91 -4.34 -9.98
C ASN A 133 25.69 -3.52 -10.38
N VAL A 134 25.08 -3.82 -11.54
CA VAL A 134 23.80 -3.21 -11.92
C VAL A 134 22.70 -3.59 -10.93
N MET A 135 22.73 -4.82 -10.41
CA MET A 135 21.81 -5.27 -9.36
C MET A 135 22.09 -4.55 -8.04
N TYR A 136 23.35 -4.31 -7.68
CA TYR A 136 23.69 -3.52 -6.48
C TYR A 136 23.26 -2.06 -6.60
N LEU A 137 23.42 -1.41 -7.76
CA LEU A 137 22.89 -0.05 -7.98
C LEU A 137 21.37 -0.02 -7.94
N THR A 138 20.70 -1.07 -8.44
CA THR A 138 19.25 -1.24 -8.30
C THR A 138 18.85 -1.32 -6.83
N LEU A 139 19.49 -2.19 -6.06
CA LEU A 139 19.25 -2.32 -4.61
C LEU A 139 19.54 -1.01 -3.86
N LEU A 140 20.67 -0.37 -4.18
CA LEU A 140 21.06 0.91 -3.60
C LEU A 140 19.99 1.97 -3.85
N SER A 141 19.48 2.09 -5.08
CA SER A 141 18.41 3.06 -5.40
C SER A 141 17.20 2.90 -4.47
N ARG A 142 16.84 1.66 -4.10
CA ARG A 142 15.72 1.37 -3.21
C ARG A 142 16.04 1.76 -1.77
N ALA A 143 17.24 1.43 -1.29
CA ALA A 143 17.70 1.82 0.04
C ALA A 143 17.77 3.35 0.20
N LEU A 144 18.20 4.06 -0.85
CA LEU A 144 18.25 5.51 -0.89
C LEU A 144 16.86 6.13 -0.88
N THR A 145 15.94 5.63 -1.72
CA THR A 145 14.55 6.12 -1.76
C THR A 145 13.89 5.98 -0.38
N TYR A 146 14.20 4.90 0.36
CA TYR A 146 13.74 4.72 1.75
C TYR A 146 14.27 5.80 2.72
N GLN A 147 15.46 6.35 2.49
CA GLN A 147 16.02 7.46 3.28
C GLN A 147 15.49 8.85 2.84
N GLY A 148 14.51 8.90 1.94
CA GLY A 148 13.97 10.16 1.40
C GLY A 148 14.89 10.82 0.37
N VAL A 149 15.72 10.02 -0.32
CA VAL A 149 16.59 10.48 -1.41
C VAL A 149 15.84 10.37 -2.73
N THR A 150 16.01 11.35 -3.62
CA THR A 150 15.44 11.32 -4.96
C THR A 150 16.43 10.71 -5.96
N ILE A 151 15.98 9.80 -6.82
CA ILE A 151 16.79 9.34 -7.96
C ILE A 151 16.48 10.25 -9.16
N GLY A 152 17.44 11.10 -9.53
CA GLY A 152 17.26 12.11 -10.58
C GLY A 152 17.32 11.52 -11.98
N GLN A 153 18.41 10.82 -12.30
CA GLN A 153 18.59 10.15 -13.58
C GLN A 153 19.46 8.90 -13.42
N ALA A 154 19.21 7.88 -14.22
CA ALA A 154 20.07 6.70 -14.33
C ALA A 154 20.50 6.50 -15.79
N VAL A 155 21.81 6.41 -16.04
CA VAL A 155 22.35 6.30 -17.41
C VAL A 155 23.44 5.26 -17.54
N TYR A 156 23.65 4.76 -18.75
CA TYR A 156 24.79 3.92 -19.09
C TYR A 156 25.25 4.09 -20.55
N SER A 157 26.48 3.71 -20.83
CA SER A 157 27.05 3.58 -22.17
C SER A 157 26.66 2.24 -22.79
N ASP A 158 25.85 2.27 -23.85
CA ASP A 158 25.62 1.14 -24.74
C ASP A 158 26.82 1.01 -25.69
N PHE A 159 27.72 0.06 -25.37
CA PHE A 159 28.95 -0.16 -26.12
C PHE A 159 28.69 -0.58 -27.58
N GLU A 160 27.63 -1.35 -27.83
CA GLU A 160 27.32 -1.84 -29.18
C GLU A 160 26.76 -0.71 -30.04
N LYS A 161 25.84 0.07 -29.50
CA LYS A 161 25.18 1.15 -30.24
C LYS A 161 25.94 2.46 -30.21
N LYS A 162 26.95 2.60 -29.35
CA LYS A 162 27.71 3.84 -29.10
C LYS A 162 26.78 4.99 -28.72
N GLN A 163 25.92 4.74 -27.74
CA GLN A 163 24.96 5.70 -27.22
C GLN A 163 24.94 5.70 -25.70
N ILE A 164 24.73 6.87 -25.09
CA ILE A 164 24.35 6.97 -23.69
C ILE A 164 22.84 6.75 -23.63
N LYS A 165 22.41 5.75 -22.87
CA LYS A 165 21.01 5.43 -22.66
C LYS A 165 20.54 5.89 -21.30
N ASP A 166 19.38 6.52 -21.28
CA ASP A 166 18.62 6.83 -20.08
C ASP A 166 17.75 5.62 -19.71
N ILE A 167 17.88 5.17 -18.47
CA ILE A 167 17.13 4.06 -17.88
C ILE A 167 16.39 4.47 -16.60
N THR A 168 16.20 5.77 -16.39
CA THR A 168 15.53 6.34 -15.20
C THR A 168 14.16 5.73 -14.99
N ASP A 169 13.39 5.55 -16.06
CA ASP A 169 12.06 4.94 -16.00
C ASP A 169 12.07 3.51 -15.43
N GLN A 170 13.14 2.75 -15.67
CA GLN A 170 13.28 1.38 -15.15
C GLN A 170 13.41 1.37 -13.63
N TYR A 171 14.07 2.38 -13.06
CA TYR A 171 14.20 2.56 -11.61
C TYR A 171 12.87 3.04 -11.00
N ARG A 172 12.16 3.94 -11.69
CA ARG A 172 10.86 4.45 -11.23
C ARG A 172 9.75 3.39 -11.26
N LEU A 173 9.86 2.32 -12.07
CA LEU A 173 8.88 1.22 -12.10
C LEU A 173 8.65 0.56 -10.73
N PHE A 174 9.68 0.49 -9.90
CA PHE A 174 9.52 -0.03 -8.54
C PHE A 174 8.64 0.86 -7.67
N ASP A 175 8.64 2.18 -7.91
CA ASP A 175 7.77 3.13 -7.19
C ASP A 175 6.32 2.96 -7.62
N LEU A 176 6.07 2.67 -8.91
CA LEU A 176 4.75 2.27 -9.39
C LEU A 176 4.25 0.99 -8.70
N ILE A 177 5.07 -0.07 -8.67
CA ILE A 177 4.68 -1.35 -8.04
C ILE A 177 4.45 -1.16 -6.53
N GLY A 178 5.37 -0.46 -5.85
CA GLY A 178 5.25 -0.13 -4.44
C GLY A 178 4.00 0.70 -4.16
N GLY A 179 3.72 1.71 -4.97
CA GLY A 179 2.52 2.54 -4.86
C GLY A 179 1.23 1.76 -5.08
N MET A 180 1.20 0.84 -6.06
CA MET A 180 0.05 -0.06 -6.25
C MET A 180 -0.16 -0.97 -5.04
N GLN A 181 0.91 -1.47 -4.43
CA GLN A 181 0.85 -2.27 -3.21
C GLN A 181 0.36 -1.43 -2.02
N ASP A 182 0.85 -0.21 -1.86
CA ASP A 182 0.48 0.70 -0.76
C ASP A 182 -0.99 1.11 -0.87
N MET A 183 -1.47 1.45 -2.08
CA MET A 183 -2.87 1.75 -2.33
C MET A 183 -3.75 0.54 -1.99
N ALA A 184 -3.33 -0.65 -2.39
CA ALA A 184 -4.09 -1.87 -2.19
C ALA A 184 -4.14 -2.36 -0.74
N SER A 185 -3.07 -2.16 0.02
CA SER A 185 -2.94 -2.67 1.38
C SER A 185 -3.33 -1.63 2.42
N PHE A 186 -3.14 -0.34 2.14
CA PHE A 186 -3.29 0.72 3.13
C PHE A 186 -4.12 1.91 2.64
N GLY A 187 -4.54 1.92 1.38
CA GLY A 187 -5.28 3.05 0.80
C GLY A 187 -4.45 4.30 0.56
N ASN A 188 -3.13 4.21 0.75
CA ASN A 188 -2.21 5.30 0.49
C ASN A 188 -1.83 5.34 -1.00
N VAL A 189 -2.06 6.48 -1.64
CA VAL A 189 -1.74 6.70 -3.07
C VAL A 189 -0.52 7.60 -3.28
N GLY A 190 0.17 8.05 -2.22
CA GLY A 190 1.26 9.03 -2.29
C GLY A 190 2.35 8.67 -3.30
N LYS A 191 2.87 7.44 -3.27
CA LYS A 191 3.86 6.98 -4.27
C LYS A 191 3.32 6.92 -5.70
N LEU A 192 2.03 6.61 -5.86
CA LEU A 192 1.38 6.66 -7.18
C LEU A 192 1.27 8.11 -7.66
N ARG A 193 0.98 9.07 -6.77
CA ARG A 193 1.00 10.50 -7.08
C ARG A 193 2.39 10.97 -7.51
N GLU A 194 3.45 10.51 -6.83
CA GLU A 194 4.84 10.83 -7.21
C GLU A 194 5.23 10.23 -8.57
N TYR A 195 4.76 9.01 -8.87
CA TYR A 195 5.07 8.33 -10.13
C TYR A 195 4.25 8.88 -11.32
N LEU A 196 2.93 9.02 -11.15
CA LEU A 196 1.96 9.37 -12.21
C LEU A 196 1.69 10.87 -12.34
N GLY A 197 2.10 11.67 -11.35
CA GLY A 197 1.76 13.08 -11.22
C GLY A 197 0.63 13.34 -10.22
N ASN A 198 0.55 14.60 -9.78
CA ASN A 198 -0.53 15.11 -8.94
C ASN A 198 -0.99 16.49 -9.46
N PRO A 199 -2.02 16.55 -10.32
CA PRO A 199 -2.86 15.43 -10.79
C PRO A 199 -2.12 14.50 -11.76
N ALA A 200 -2.59 13.26 -11.86
CA ALA A 200 -2.15 12.29 -12.86
C ALA A 200 -2.63 12.72 -14.26
N GLU A 201 -1.78 12.48 -15.28
CA GLU A 201 -2.09 12.87 -16.67
C GLU A 201 -3.33 12.13 -17.22
N ASP A 202 -3.49 10.86 -16.88
CA ASP A 202 -4.66 10.08 -17.23
C ASP A 202 -5.81 10.33 -16.24
N ILE A 203 -6.86 11.00 -16.73
CA ILE A 203 -8.02 11.38 -15.91
C ILE A 203 -8.76 10.19 -15.27
N LEU A 204 -8.75 9.02 -15.91
CA LEU A 204 -9.40 7.83 -15.35
C LEU A 204 -8.62 7.28 -14.16
N ILE A 205 -7.29 7.41 -14.19
CA ILE A 205 -6.43 7.07 -13.06
C ILE A 205 -6.55 8.14 -11.98
N GLU A 206 -6.54 9.43 -12.33
CA GLU A 206 -6.77 10.53 -11.38
C GLU A 206 -8.05 10.30 -10.56
N ASN A 207 -9.17 10.02 -11.24
CA ASN A 207 -10.44 9.76 -10.60
C ASN A 207 -10.39 8.57 -9.63
N LEU A 208 -9.64 7.52 -9.98
CA LEU A 208 -9.46 6.35 -9.11
C LEU A 208 -8.65 6.71 -7.85
N LEU A 209 -7.53 7.43 -8.01
CA LEU A 209 -6.69 7.84 -6.89
C LEU A 209 -7.46 8.74 -5.92
N SER A 210 -8.16 9.76 -6.43
CA SER A 210 -9.00 10.64 -5.61
C SER A 210 -10.14 9.90 -4.91
N ALA A 211 -10.81 8.99 -5.60
CA ALA A 211 -11.88 8.21 -4.98
C ALA A 211 -11.37 7.30 -3.87
N MET A 212 -10.16 6.75 -4.01
CA MET A 212 -9.51 5.96 -2.96
C MET A 212 -9.13 6.84 -1.76
N GLU A 213 -8.55 8.02 -1.98
CA GLU A 213 -8.21 9.00 -0.93
C GLU A 213 -9.45 9.36 -0.10
N VAL A 214 -10.55 9.74 -0.76
CA VAL A 214 -11.82 10.10 -0.10
C VAL A 214 -12.40 8.91 0.68
N LEU A 215 -12.39 7.70 0.11
CA LEU A 215 -12.86 6.51 0.80
C LEU A 215 -12.00 6.24 2.05
N PHE A 216 -10.68 6.25 1.89
CA PHE A 216 -9.73 6.00 2.97
C PHE A 216 -9.82 7.03 4.09
N GLU A 217 -9.98 8.31 3.77
CA GLU A 217 -10.19 9.38 4.75
C GLU A 217 -11.47 9.14 5.56
N ASN A 218 -12.58 8.78 4.91
CA ASN A 218 -13.83 8.50 5.59
C ASN A 218 -13.75 7.27 6.52
N ILE A 219 -12.96 6.25 6.14
CA ILE A 219 -12.71 5.07 6.99
C ILE A 219 -11.87 5.48 8.21
N THR A 220 -10.76 6.19 7.97
CA THR A 220 -9.79 6.57 9.00
C THR A 220 -10.40 7.51 10.04
N LEU A 221 -11.23 8.46 9.59
CA LEU A 221 -11.93 9.41 10.46
C LEU A 221 -13.28 8.88 10.98
N CYS A 222 -13.58 7.59 10.77
CA CYS A 222 -14.81 6.93 11.20
C CYS A 222 -16.10 7.67 10.76
N ARG A 223 -16.08 8.31 9.58
CA ARG A 223 -17.23 9.02 8.98
C ARG A 223 -18.15 8.03 8.27
N THR A 224 -18.70 7.07 9.00
CA THR A 224 -19.50 5.95 8.48
C THR A 224 -20.72 6.34 7.66
N LYS A 225 -21.28 7.53 7.91
CA LYS A 225 -22.39 8.10 7.11
C LYS A 225 -22.00 8.31 5.65
N ASN A 226 -20.73 8.57 5.37
CA ASN A 226 -20.21 8.84 4.03
C ASN A 226 -19.67 7.59 3.33
N ILE A 227 -19.50 6.46 4.05
CA ILE A 227 -18.88 5.24 3.51
C ILE A 227 -19.64 4.71 2.29
N ASP A 228 -20.97 4.68 2.33
CA ASP A 228 -21.75 4.14 1.21
C ASP A 228 -21.55 4.97 -0.06
N ALA A 229 -21.59 6.30 0.04
CA ALA A 229 -21.39 7.20 -1.09
C ALA A 229 -19.94 7.15 -1.60
N SER A 230 -18.94 7.17 -0.72
CA SER A 230 -17.53 7.10 -1.13
C SER A 230 -17.18 5.75 -1.75
N MET A 231 -17.75 4.65 -1.25
CA MET A 231 -17.62 3.32 -1.86
C MET A 231 -18.27 3.25 -3.24
N GLU A 232 -19.41 3.90 -3.46
CA GLU A 232 -20.06 3.96 -4.78
C GLU A 232 -19.19 4.71 -5.78
N SER A 233 -18.67 5.87 -5.39
CA SER A 233 -17.70 6.64 -6.19
C SER A 233 -16.44 5.83 -6.50
N PHE A 234 -15.85 5.17 -5.49
CA PHE A 234 -14.69 4.30 -5.68
C PHE A 234 -14.96 3.16 -6.65
N ASN A 235 -16.08 2.45 -6.49
CA ASN A 235 -16.44 1.35 -7.37
C ASN A 235 -16.67 1.81 -8.82
N LYS A 236 -17.24 3.01 -9.00
CA LYS A 236 -17.40 3.61 -10.33
C LYS A 236 -16.04 3.91 -10.95
N ALA A 237 -15.17 4.62 -10.23
CA ALA A 237 -13.84 4.97 -10.70
C ALA A 237 -12.99 3.74 -11.01
N LEU A 238 -13.05 2.71 -10.16
CA LEU A 238 -12.35 1.43 -10.35
C LEU A 238 -12.77 0.70 -11.63
N LYS A 239 -14.04 0.80 -12.01
CA LYS A 239 -14.57 0.23 -13.25
C LYS A 239 -14.15 1.05 -14.47
N GLU A 240 -14.20 2.37 -14.36
CA GLU A 240 -13.84 3.28 -15.45
C GLU A 240 -12.34 3.23 -15.76
N ALA A 241 -11.50 3.05 -14.75
CA ALA A 241 -10.05 2.89 -14.89
C ALA A 241 -9.62 1.72 -15.78
N GLU A 242 -10.49 0.72 -16.04
CA GLU A 242 -10.22 -0.34 -17.02
C GLU A 242 -9.89 0.20 -18.42
N LYS A 243 -10.35 1.41 -18.73
CA LYS A 243 -10.15 2.08 -20.01
C LYS A 243 -9.00 3.08 -20.01
N CYS A 244 -8.20 3.15 -18.94
CA CYS A 244 -7.04 4.05 -18.87
C CYS A 244 -6.11 3.85 -20.07
N GLU A 245 -5.52 4.94 -20.54
CA GLU A 245 -4.55 5.02 -21.64
C GLU A 245 -3.18 4.54 -21.17
N ASN A 246 -2.85 4.71 -19.88
CA ASN A 246 -1.55 4.31 -19.32
C ASN A 246 -1.31 2.78 -19.43
N PRO A 247 -0.33 2.32 -20.24
CA PRO A 247 -0.14 0.91 -20.53
C PRO A 247 0.19 0.05 -19.31
N LEU A 248 1.01 0.57 -18.39
CA LEU A 248 1.44 -0.17 -17.20
C LEU A 248 0.28 -0.33 -16.22
N MET A 249 -0.46 0.75 -15.97
CA MET A 249 -1.66 0.70 -15.13
C MET A 249 -2.70 -0.25 -15.70
N ARG A 250 -2.91 -0.25 -17.03
CA ARG A 250 -3.82 -1.20 -17.69
C ARG A 250 -3.45 -2.66 -17.42
N GLN A 251 -2.16 -2.99 -17.28
CA GLN A 251 -1.69 -4.34 -16.94
C GLN A 251 -1.83 -4.66 -15.44
N LEU A 252 -1.66 -3.67 -14.55
CA LEU A 252 -1.68 -3.88 -13.10
C LEU A 252 -3.09 -3.81 -12.48
N LEU A 253 -3.98 -3.00 -13.05
CA LEU A 253 -5.35 -2.80 -12.55
C LEU A 253 -6.16 -4.10 -12.40
N PRO A 254 -6.09 -5.08 -13.31
CA PRO A 254 -6.78 -6.36 -13.13
C PRO A 254 -6.39 -7.10 -11.84
N ALA A 255 -5.12 -7.03 -11.43
CA ALA A 255 -4.66 -7.64 -10.18
C ALA A 255 -5.18 -6.87 -8.96
N PHE A 256 -5.18 -5.53 -9.03
CA PHE A 256 -5.76 -4.67 -8.00
C PHE A 256 -7.27 -4.93 -7.82
N GLN A 257 -8.03 -4.96 -8.91
CA GLN A 257 -9.47 -5.20 -8.91
C GLN A 257 -9.85 -6.55 -8.29
N LYS A 258 -9.06 -7.61 -8.54
CA LYS A 258 -9.30 -8.95 -7.98
C LYS A 258 -9.28 -8.96 -6.45
N LYS A 259 -8.58 -8.02 -5.80
CA LYS A 259 -8.61 -7.88 -4.33
C LYS A 259 -10.00 -7.53 -3.79
N PHE A 260 -10.86 -6.95 -4.62
CA PHE A 260 -12.25 -6.63 -4.27
C PHE A 260 -13.24 -7.73 -4.70
N GLY A 261 -12.76 -8.95 -4.93
CA GLY A 261 -13.57 -10.14 -5.23
C GLY A 261 -13.97 -10.29 -6.71
N LYS A 262 -14.72 -11.36 -7.02
CA LYS A 262 -15.09 -11.75 -8.40
C LYS A 262 -15.80 -10.63 -9.18
N ASP A 263 -16.65 -9.87 -8.49
CA ASP A 263 -17.42 -8.77 -9.08
C ASP A 263 -16.60 -7.48 -9.24
N LYS A 264 -15.31 -7.51 -8.88
CA LYS A 264 -14.38 -6.37 -8.89
C LYS A 264 -14.96 -5.13 -8.20
N LYS A 265 -15.77 -5.36 -7.15
CA LYS A 265 -16.54 -4.35 -6.45
C LYS A 265 -16.34 -4.46 -4.95
N LEU A 266 -16.00 -3.36 -4.31
CA LEU A 266 -15.97 -3.23 -2.87
C LEU A 266 -17.39 -3.23 -2.30
N THR A 267 -17.66 -4.13 -1.36
CA THR A 267 -18.91 -4.25 -0.59
C THR A 267 -18.62 -4.05 0.89
N ILE A 268 -19.63 -3.79 1.72
CA ILE A 268 -19.43 -3.56 3.16
C ILE A 268 -18.68 -4.72 3.83
N PRO A 269 -19.02 -6.00 3.61
CA PRO A 269 -18.24 -7.11 4.15
C PRO A 269 -16.78 -7.12 3.67
N ARG A 270 -16.54 -6.84 2.38
CA ARG A 270 -15.18 -6.80 1.81
C ARG A 270 -14.38 -5.61 2.36
N LEU A 271 -15.02 -4.47 2.61
CA LEU A 271 -14.40 -3.31 3.25
C LEU A 271 -13.98 -3.66 4.68
N ILE A 272 -14.83 -4.32 5.46
CA ILE A 272 -14.48 -4.75 6.82
C ILE A 272 -13.32 -5.74 6.78
N GLN A 273 -13.35 -6.73 5.88
CA GLN A 273 -12.23 -7.66 5.67
C GLN A 273 -10.94 -6.94 5.28
N TRP A 274 -11.03 -5.94 4.39
CA TRP A 274 -9.90 -5.10 4.00
C TRP A 274 -9.32 -4.37 5.21
N CYS A 275 -10.14 -3.65 5.98
CA CYS A 275 -9.70 -2.97 7.20
C CYS A 275 -9.01 -3.94 8.18
N VAL A 276 -9.52 -5.16 8.36
CA VAL A 276 -8.85 -6.17 9.21
C VAL A 276 -7.49 -6.58 8.66
N GLY A 277 -7.40 -6.82 7.34
CA GLY A 277 -6.14 -7.18 6.68
C GLY A 277 -5.11 -6.04 6.64
N SER A 278 -5.58 -4.79 6.75
CA SER A 278 -4.78 -3.57 6.83
C SER A 278 -4.43 -3.14 8.25
N ASP A 279 -4.65 -4.01 9.25
CA ASP A 279 -4.45 -3.73 10.68
C ASP A 279 -5.29 -2.57 11.27
N MET A 280 -6.33 -2.14 10.56
CA MET A 280 -7.29 -1.10 10.97
C MET A 280 -8.47 -1.69 11.75
N VAL A 281 -8.19 -2.45 12.82
CA VAL A 281 -9.21 -3.28 13.51
C VAL A 281 -10.30 -2.42 14.17
N GLN A 282 -9.95 -1.26 14.73
CA GLN A 282 -10.93 -0.34 15.32
C GLN A 282 -11.87 0.24 14.25
N GLN A 283 -11.35 0.59 13.07
CA GLN A 283 -12.15 1.06 11.96
C GLN A 283 -13.02 -0.08 11.43
N ALA A 284 -12.48 -1.30 11.28
CA ALA A 284 -13.25 -2.48 10.90
C ALA A 284 -14.44 -2.71 11.85
N LEU A 285 -14.21 -2.63 13.16
CA LEU A 285 -15.22 -2.78 14.19
C LEU A 285 -16.29 -1.67 14.13
N THR A 286 -15.86 -0.42 13.91
CA THR A 286 -16.76 0.72 13.75
C THR A 286 -17.64 0.56 12.52
N VAL A 287 -17.05 0.24 11.36
CA VAL A 287 -17.80 -0.03 10.13
C VAL A 287 -18.74 -1.23 10.30
N TYR A 288 -18.31 -2.30 10.98
CA TYR A 288 -19.15 -3.47 11.26
C TYR A 288 -20.41 -3.05 12.02
N THR A 289 -20.25 -2.41 13.17
CA THR A 289 -21.36 -2.07 14.06
C THR A 289 -22.34 -1.05 13.47
N GLU A 290 -21.88 -0.19 12.56
CA GLU A 290 -22.69 0.89 12.00
C GLU A 290 -23.26 0.59 10.61
N ARG A 291 -22.63 -0.29 9.82
CA ARG A 291 -23.06 -0.60 8.44
C ARG A 291 -23.66 -1.99 8.27
N ILE A 292 -23.29 -2.98 9.10
CA ILE A 292 -23.88 -4.34 9.00
C ILE A 292 -25.39 -4.36 9.24
N PRO A 293 -25.98 -3.60 10.19
CA PRO A 293 -27.44 -3.56 10.37
C PRO A 293 -28.20 -3.25 9.07
N ALA A 294 -27.82 -2.15 8.40
CA ALA A 294 -28.39 -1.78 7.11
C ALA A 294 -28.09 -2.82 6.02
N TYR A 295 -26.88 -3.38 5.99
CA TYR A 295 -26.49 -4.41 5.03
C TYR A 295 -27.35 -5.69 5.17
N VAL A 296 -27.63 -6.12 6.41
CA VAL A 296 -28.46 -7.30 6.72
C VAL A 296 -29.89 -7.13 6.23
N ILE A 297 -30.47 -5.93 6.41
CA ILE A 297 -31.85 -5.64 6.01
C ILE A 297 -31.99 -5.37 4.50
N ASN A 298 -31.09 -4.56 3.92
CA ASN A 298 -31.29 -4.00 2.58
C ASN A 298 -30.54 -4.79 1.49
N LYS A 299 -29.25 -5.10 1.70
CA LYS A 299 -28.34 -5.49 0.60
C LYS A 299 -28.10 -7.00 0.48
N SER A 300 -28.33 -7.76 1.54
CA SER A 300 -27.86 -9.15 1.64
C SER A 300 -28.94 -10.21 1.41
N LYS A 301 -30.22 -9.81 1.29
CA LYS A 301 -31.40 -10.71 1.26
C LYS A 301 -31.51 -11.63 2.50
N LEU A 302 -30.70 -11.40 3.54
CA LEU A 302 -30.62 -12.23 4.75
C LEU A 302 -31.90 -12.12 5.58
N LEU A 303 -32.27 -10.88 5.90
CA LEU A 303 -33.42 -10.54 6.72
C LEU A 303 -34.18 -9.44 5.99
N LYS A 304 -35.45 -9.65 5.69
CA LYS A 304 -36.29 -8.67 5.01
C LYS A 304 -37.34 -8.17 5.97
N ALA A 305 -37.33 -6.86 6.22
CA ALA A 305 -38.43 -6.18 6.87
C ALA A 305 -39.56 -5.96 5.85
N THR A 306 -40.83 -6.03 6.27
CA THR A 306 -41.94 -5.67 5.40
C THR A 306 -41.93 -4.16 5.09
N PRO A 307 -42.57 -3.72 3.98
CA PRO A 307 -42.71 -2.30 3.69
C PRO A 307 -43.32 -1.51 4.87
N GLU A 308 -44.32 -2.07 5.55
CA GLU A 308 -44.98 -1.43 6.70
C GLU A 308 -44.01 -1.22 7.87
N GLU A 309 -43.10 -2.17 8.13
CA GLU A 309 -42.06 -2.02 9.15
C GLU A 309 -41.10 -0.88 8.81
N LEU A 310 -40.65 -0.80 7.55
CA LEU A 310 -39.76 0.25 7.09
C LEU A 310 -40.44 1.62 7.12
N ASP A 311 -41.70 1.71 6.73
CA ASP A 311 -42.45 2.97 6.75
C ASP A 311 -42.76 3.42 8.17
N ARG A 312 -43.11 2.50 9.08
CA ARG A 312 -43.27 2.82 10.50
C ARG A 312 -41.98 3.37 11.09
N VAL A 313 -40.84 2.76 10.76
CA VAL A 313 -39.52 3.20 11.23
C VAL A 313 -39.16 4.57 10.66
N LYS A 314 -39.46 4.85 9.38
CA LYS A 314 -39.25 6.19 8.79
C LYS A 314 -40.11 7.26 9.48
N ALA A 315 -41.36 6.94 9.78
CA ALA A 315 -42.31 7.87 10.41
C ALA A 315 -41.91 8.27 11.84
N THR A 316 -41.25 7.38 12.58
CA THR A 316 -40.74 7.66 13.93
C THR A 316 -39.32 8.19 13.96
N ASN A 317 -38.65 8.29 12.81
CA ASN A 317 -37.24 8.65 12.74
C ASN A 317 -37.05 10.16 12.85
N ALA A 318 -36.58 10.62 14.00
CA ALA A 318 -36.01 11.95 14.17
C ALA A 318 -34.63 12.03 13.46
N ALA A 319 -34.67 12.13 12.13
CA ALA A 319 -33.68 12.72 11.22
C ALA A 319 -32.22 12.21 11.14
N TYR A 320 -31.73 11.20 11.89
CA TYR A 320 -30.27 10.94 11.92
C TYR A 320 -29.78 9.50 11.67
N ARG A 321 -30.63 8.47 11.74
CA ARG A 321 -30.21 7.07 11.53
C ARG A 321 -30.87 6.46 10.30
N ASP A 322 -30.13 5.61 9.58
CA ASP A 322 -30.66 4.88 8.42
C ASP A 322 -31.86 3.99 8.83
N PRO A 323 -33.00 4.02 8.12
CA PRO A 323 -34.18 3.23 8.48
C PRO A 323 -33.93 1.73 8.55
N CYS A 324 -33.07 1.18 7.70
CA CYS A 324 -32.74 -0.24 7.73
C CYS A 324 -31.91 -0.58 8.99
N THR A 325 -30.99 0.30 9.40
CA THR A 325 -30.31 0.17 10.69
C THR A 325 -31.29 0.16 11.86
N ILE A 326 -32.24 1.09 11.91
CA ILE A 326 -33.23 1.13 13.01
C ILE A 326 -34.13 -0.11 12.97
N ALA A 327 -34.58 -0.54 11.79
CA ALA A 327 -35.37 -1.76 11.63
C ALA A 327 -34.63 -3.00 12.15
N PHE A 328 -33.31 -3.07 12.02
CA PHE A 328 -32.52 -4.14 12.61
C PHE A 328 -32.37 -3.97 14.13
N THR A 329 -31.87 -2.82 14.61
CA THR A 329 -31.44 -2.67 16.01
C THR A 329 -32.59 -2.42 16.99
N ASP A 330 -33.56 -1.60 16.60
CA ASP A 330 -34.71 -1.22 17.43
C ASP A 330 -35.97 -1.99 17.05
N GLY A 331 -35.88 -2.84 16.01
CA GLY A 331 -36.94 -3.73 15.60
C GLY A 331 -36.64 -5.20 15.78
N PHE A 332 -35.87 -5.77 14.86
CA PHE A 332 -35.57 -7.18 14.86
C PHE A 332 -34.93 -7.63 16.18
N LEU A 333 -33.87 -6.95 16.64
CA LEU A 333 -33.18 -7.31 17.89
C LEU A 333 -34.00 -7.05 19.16
N LYS A 334 -35.15 -6.37 19.07
CA LYS A 334 -36.04 -6.07 20.19
C LYS A 334 -37.45 -6.66 20.02
N LEU A 335 -37.59 -7.71 19.22
CA LEU A 335 -38.88 -8.33 18.94
C LEU A 335 -39.61 -8.81 20.20
N ALA A 336 -38.88 -9.30 21.22
CA ALA A 336 -39.50 -9.75 22.47
C ALA A 336 -40.29 -8.64 23.20
N ASP A 337 -39.69 -7.45 23.35
CA ASP A 337 -40.36 -6.31 24.00
C ASP A 337 -41.53 -5.78 23.16
N ARG A 338 -41.38 -5.76 21.83
CA ARG A 338 -42.47 -5.36 20.92
C ARG A 338 -43.70 -6.25 21.04
N LYS A 339 -43.49 -7.56 21.16
CA LYS A 339 -44.58 -8.50 21.39
C LYS A 339 -45.08 -8.51 22.84
N LYS A 340 -44.40 -7.80 23.75
CA LYS A 340 -44.66 -7.79 25.20
C LYS A 340 -44.67 -9.20 25.81
N ILE A 341 -43.84 -10.11 25.28
CA ILE A 341 -43.73 -11.50 25.74
C ILE A 341 -42.43 -11.61 26.55
N TRP A 342 -42.42 -12.49 27.56
CA TRP A 342 -41.21 -12.85 28.33
C TRP A 342 -40.56 -11.67 29.08
N ARG A 343 -41.38 -10.91 29.83
CA ARG A 343 -40.88 -9.85 30.72
C ARG A 343 -40.46 -10.42 32.07
N GLU A 344 -39.25 -10.98 32.13
CA GLU A 344 -38.56 -11.17 33.41
C GLU A 344 -37.95 -9.83 33.85
N LYS A 345 -37.87 -9.57 35.16
CA LYS A 345 -37.51 -8.25 35.71
C LYS A 345 -36.07 -7.80 35.41
N ASP A 346 -35.18 -8.74 35.06
CA ASP A 346 -33.72 -8.51 35.04
C ASP A 346 -33.03 -8.82 33.69
N ASP A 347 -33.76 -9.24 32.65
CA ASP A 347 -33.17 -9.65 31.36
C ASP A 347 -33.13 -8.49 30.35
N ASP A 348 -31.98 -8.32 29.67
CA ASP A 348 -31.85 -7.36 28.57
C ASP A 348 -32.65 -7.82 27.34
N THR A 349 -33.42 -6.91 26.74
CA THR A 349 -34.32 -7.21 25.61
C THR A 349 -33.64 -7.88 24.43
N TYR A 350 -32.37 -7.57 24.16
CA TYR A 350 -31.61 -8.22 23.08
C TYR A 350 -31.43 -9.71 23.38
N ILE A 351 -31.04 -10.05 24.61
CA ILE A 351 -30.82 -11.43 25.05
C ILE A 351 -32.13 -12.21 25.06
N THR A 352 -33.21 -11.63 25.59
CA THR A 352 -34.54 -12.26 25.57
C THR A 352 -35.00 -12.57 24.15
N THR A 353 -34.76 -11.65 23.21
CA THR A 353 -35.09 -11.84 21.79
C THR A 353 -34.27 -12.97 21.17
N LEU A 354 -32.96 -13.03 21.44
CA LEU A 354 -32.08 -14.07 20.88
C LEU A 354 -32.38 -15.45 21.46
N ARG A 355 -32.63 -15.58 22.76
CA ARG A 355 -33.03 -16.84 23.41
C ARG A 355 -34.32 -17.41 22.80
N ASN A 356 -35.26 -16.54 22.45
CA ASN A 356 -36.58 -16.92 21.98
C ASN A 356 -36.78 -16.61 20.48
N LEU A 357 -35.69 -16.59 19.69
CA LEU A 357 -35.71 -16.04 18.33
C LEU A 357 -36.73 -16.74 17.42
N GLN A 358 -36.88 -18.06 17.54
CA GLN A 358 -37.82 -18.83 16.72
C GLN A 358 -39.26 -18.35 16.92
N ASP A 359 -39.68 -18.13 18.17
CA ASP A 359 -41.04 -17.66 18.49
C ASP A 359 -41.20 -16.16 18.26
N CYS A 360 -40.13 -15.39 18.46
CA CYS A 360 -40.10 -13.97 18.11
C CYS A 360 -40.32 -13.74 16.61
N MET A 361 -39.82 -14.64 15.76
CA MET A 361 -39.95 -14.54 14.30
C MET A 361 -41.34 -14.90 13.76
N LYS A 362 -42.10 -15.79 14.42
CA LYS A 362 -43.48 -16.15 14.03
C LYS A 362 -44.36 -14.90 13.99
N ASP A 363 -45.12 -14.68 12.93
CA ASP A 363 -46.01 -13.51 12.77
C ASP A 363 -45.32 -12.14 13.01
N SER A 364 -44.00 -12.09 12.84
CA SER A 364 -43.23 -10.85 12.91
C SER A 364 -43.20 -10.16 11.54
N PRO A 365 -42.92 -8.85 11.46
CA PRO A 365 -42.77 -8.17 10.19
C PRO A 365 -41.40 -8.44 9.52
N TYR A 366 -40.77 -9.57 9.86
CA TYR A 366 -39.48 -9.98 9.30
C TYR A 366 -39.58 -11.37 8.69
N THR A 367 -38.99 -11.51 7.51
CA THR A 367 -38.81 -12.81 6.85
C THR A 367 -37.33 -13.04 6.60
N THR A 368 -36.88 -14.29 6.58
CA THR A 368 -35.47 -14.63 6.36
C THR A 368 -35.34 -15.82 5.44
N ALA A 369 -34.27 -15.82 4.64
CA ALA A 369 -33.87 -16.99 3.84
C ALA A 369 -32.91 -17.92 4.62
N TYR A 370 -32.55 -17.57 5.85
CA TYR A 370 -31.59 -18.26 6.69
C TYR A 370 -32.30 -19.11 7.73
N SER A 371 -31.66 -20.18 8.18
CA SER A 371 -32.16 -20.92 9.35
C SER A 371 -32.14 -20.03 10.59
N ILE A 372 -33.04 -20.29 11.54
CA ILE A 372 -33.09 -19.56 12.81
C ILE A 372 -31.73 -19.60 13.52
N LYS A 373 -31.01 -20.74 13.46
CA LYS A 373 -29.67 -20.87 14.03
C LYS A 373 -28.66 -19.92 13.39
N GLN A 374 -28.66 -19.78 12.07
CA GLN A 374 -27.75 -18.86 11.39
C GLN A 374 -28.11 -17.39 11.69
N LEU A 375 -29.40 -17.07 11.70
CA LEU A 375 -29.86 -15.72 12.03
C LEU A 375 -29.52 -15.34 13.48
N HIS A 376 -29.66 -16.30 14.41
CA HIS A 376 -29.22 -16.17 15.79
C HIS A 376 -27.72 -15.87 15.87
N GLN A 377 -26.89 -16.66 15.18
CA GLN A 377 -25.44 -16.44 15.16
C GLN A 377 -25.07 -15.05 14.64
N ILE A 378 -25.64 -14.61 13.51
CA ILE A 378 -25.38 -13.28 12.92
C ILE A 378 -25.77 -12.16 13.90
N ALA A 379 -26.93 -12.30 14.54
CA ALA A 379 -27.44 -11.31 15.47
C ALA A 379 -26.60 -11.26 16.76
N LEU A 380 -26.12 -12.41 17.23
CA LEU A 380 -25.25 -12.52 18.39
C LEU A 380 -23.83 -12.01 18.10
N ASP A 381 -23.26 -12.30 16.92
CA ASP A 381 -21.99 -11.74 16.46
C ASP A 381 -22.05 -10.21 16.44
N TYR A 382 -23.17 -9.66 15.96
CA TYR A 382 -23.40 -8.21 15.97
C TYR A 382 -23.45 -7.64 17.38
N LEU A 383 -24.21 -8.26 18.29
CA LEU A 383 -24.33 -7.79 19.66
C LEU A 383 -22.97 -7.82 20.38
N PHE A 384 -22.22 -8.92 20.21
CA PHE A 384 -20.88 -9.06 20.78
C PHE A 384 -19.93 -7.98 20.27
N LEU A 385 -19.82 -7.79 18.95
CA LEU A 385 -18.93 -6.77 18.38
C LEU A 385 -19.37 -5.34 18.73
N LYS A 386 -20.67 -5.09 18.88
CA LYS A 386 -21.19 -3.81 19.37
C LYS A 386 -20.72 -3.54 20.80
N ASP A 387 -20.77 -4.56 21.67
CA ASP A 387 -20.32 -4.42 23.05
C ASP A 387 -18.81 -4.29 23.16
N VAL A 388 -18.03 -5.08 22.39
CA VAL A 388 -16.57 -4.92 22.28
C VAL A 388 -16.21 -3.49 21.87
N ARG A 389 -16.90 -2.93 20.87
CA ARG A 389 -16.66 -1.55 20.41
C ARG A 389 -16.94 -0.54 21.51
N ASN A 390 -18.06 -0.69 22.22
CA ASN A 390 -18.42 0.22 23.30
C ASN A 390 -17.36 0.18 24.40
N MET A 391 -16.90 -1.01 24.78
CA MET A 391 -15.80 -1.19 25.73
C MET A 391 -14.52 -0.49 25.25
N THR A 392 -14.14 -0.62 23.96
CA THR A 392 -12.94 0.04 23.42
C THR A 392 -13.05 1.57 23.33
N ASN A 393 -14.24 2.11 23.10
CA ASN A 393 -14.46 3.56 23.02
C ASN A 393 -14.52 4.23 24.40
N HIS A 394 -14.93 3.48 25.42
CA HIS A 394 -15.04 3.95 26.80
C HIS A 394 -13.84 3.47 27.63
N ALA A 395 -12.64 3.96 27.30
CA ALA A 395 -11.38 3.64 27.99
C ALA A 395 -11.32 4.00 29.51
N ASN A 396 -12.44 4.41 30.12
CA ASN A 396 -12.59 4.56 31.57
C ASN A 396 -13.29 3.31 32.14
N ALA A 397 -12.68 2.72 33.16
CA ALA A 397 -12.89 1.37 33.71
C ALA A 397 -14.30 1.01 34.26
N GLU A 398 -15.36 1.78 33.97
CA GLU A 398 -16.68 1.62 34.59
C GLU A 398 -17.78 1.08 33.65
N VAL A 399 -17.55 1.00 32.33
CA VAL A 399 -18.55 0.46 31.39
C VAL A 399 -18.17 -0.95 30.97
N ILE A 400 -18.40 -1.90 31.89
CA ILE A 400 -18.37 -3.33 31.60
C ILE A 400 -19.66 -3.68 30.84
N ALA A 401 -19.57 -4.55 29.83
CA ALA A 401 -20.76 -5.11 29.19
C ALA A 401 -21.70 -5.68 30.27
N LYS A 402 -23.02 -5.51 30.12
CA LYS A 402 -23.99 -5.96 31.13
C LYS A 402 -23.73 -7.42 31.50
N ASP A 403 -23.78 -7.76 32.79
CA ASP A 403 -23.51 -9.13 33.27
C ASP A 403 -24.34 -10.21 32.54
N CYS A 404 -25.59 -9.89 32.17
CA CYS A 404 -26.44 -10.78 31.40
C CYS A 404 -25.91 -11.05 29.98
N HIS A 405 -25.27 -10.07 29.32
CA HIS A 405 -24.62 -10.26 28.03
C HIS A 405 -23.38 -11.15 28.17
N LEU A 406 -22.52 -10.89 29.16
CA LEU A 406 -21.31 -11.70 29.40
C LEU A 406 -21.65 -13.17 29.66
N LYS A 407 -22.66 -13.44 30.51
CA LYS A 407 -23.16 -14.80 30.75
C LYS A 407 -23.65 -15.46 29.46
N TYR A 408 -24.44 -14.73 28.66
CA TYR A 408 -24.98 -15.26 27.41
C TYR A 408 -23.89 -15.54 26.36
N TYR A 409 -22.86 -14.70 26.28
CA TYR A 409 -21.69 -14.95 25.43
C TYR A 409 -20.96 -16.22 25.84
N ALA A 410 -20.74 -16.42 27.14
CA ALA A 410 -20.11 -17.63 27.67
C ALA A 410 -20.94 -18.90 27.38
N GLU A 411 -22.26 -18.85 27.56
CA GLU A 411 -23.20 -19.94 27.19
C GLU A 411 -23.06 -20.33 25.71
N ASN A 412 -22.79 -19.36 24.83
CA ASN A 412 -22.62 -19.56 23.39
C ASN A 412 -21.16 -19.73 22.95
N LYS A 413 -20.22 -19.91 23.89
CA LYS A 413 -18.78 -20.15 23.64
C LYS A 413 -18.05 -19.00 22.93
N TYR A 414 -18.49 -17.76 23.16
CA TYR A 414 -17.79 -16.59 22.65
C TYR A 414 -16.56 -16.28 23.51
N PRO A 415 -15.53 -15.60 22.96
CA PRO A 415 -14.37 -15.19 23.74
C PRO A 415 -14.76 -14.31 24.92
N ASP A 416 -14.02 -14.43 26.03
CA ASP A 416 -14.15 -13.49 27.13
C ASP A 416 -13.71 -12.10 26.67
N MET A 417 -14.65 -11.17 26.67
CA MET A 417 -14.47 -9.80 26.22
C MET A 417 -13.42 -9.06 27.04
N ASN A 418 -13.28 -9.36 28.34
CA ASN A 418 -12.32 -8.70 29.21
C ASN A 418 -10.87 -9.13 28.91
N HIS A 419 -10.69 -10.26 28.23
CA HIS A 419 -9.38 -10.85 27.93
C HIS A 419 -9.15 -11.05 26.42
N ILE A 420 -10.03 -10.51 25.58
CA ILE A 420 -9.90 -10.65 24.13
C ILE A 420 -8.70 -9.86 23.61
N ASN A 421 -7.75 -10.55 22.97
CA ASN A 421 -6.62 -9.90 22.34
C ASN A 421 -6.90 -9.55 20.87
N MET A 422 -6.01 -8.73 20.28
CA MET A 422 -6.17 -8.25 18.91
C MET A 422 -6.25 -9.39 17.88
N LYS A 423 -5.50 -10.48 18.05
CA LYS A 423 -5.53 -11.63 17.14
C LYS A 423 -6.90 -12.33 17.18
N GLN A 424 -7.43 -12.55 18.38
CA GLN A 424 -8.76 -13.14 18.57
C GLN A 424 -9.86 -12.23 17.99
N LEU A 425 -9.78 -10.92 18.21
CA LEU A 425 -10.74 -9.97 17.66
C LEU A 425 -10.73 -9.94 16.12
N LYS A 426 -9.54 -9.91 15.50
CA LYS A 426 -9.41 -10.00 14.03
C LYS A 426 -10.08 -11.26 13.48
N GLN A 427 -9.79 -12.41 14.09
CA GLN A 427 -10.39 -13.69 13.68
C GLN A 427 -11.91 -13.66 13.86
N PHE A 428 -12.40 -13.15 15.00
CA PHE A 428 -13.82 -13.07 15.27
C PHE A 428 -14.54 -12.18 14.23
N ILE A 429 -14.00 -11.02 13.89
CA ILE A 429 -14.57 -10.14 12.85
C ILE A 429 -14.62 -10.89 11.50
N GLN A 430 -13.57 -11.63 11.14
CA GLN A 430 -13.55 -12.42 9.91
C GLN A 430 -14.61 -13.52 9.90
N ASP A 431 -14.77 -14.24 11.01
CA ASP A 431 -15.76 -15.31 11.17
C ASP A 431 -17.19 -14.74 11.10
N ALA A 432 -17.45 -13.62 11.79
CA ALA A 432 -18.72 -12.92 11.76
C ALA A 432 -19.10 -12.45 10.35
N ILE A 433 -18.13 -11.91 9.59
CA ILE A 433 -18.33 -11.62 8.17
C ILE A 433 -18.60 -12.90 7.36
N GLY A 434 -17.92 -14.00 7.68
CA GLY A 434 -18.15 -15.31 7.07
C GLY A 434 -19.58 -15.80 7.26
N HIS A 435 -20.19 -15.56 8.43
CA HIS A 435 -21.59 -15.92 8.72
C HIS A 435 -22.61 -15.12 7.89
N LEU A 436 -22.26 -13.91 7.45
CA LEU A 436 -23.13 -13.08 6.59
C LEU A 436 -23.22 -13.62 5.14
N VAL A 437 -22.21 -14.35 4.68
CA VAL A 437 -22.15 -14.83 3.28
C VAL A 437 -22.63 -16.27 3.24
N LYS A 438 -23.70 -16.53 2.48
CA LYS A 438 -24.27 -17.87 2.31
C LYS A 438 -23.20 -18.80 1.71
N LYS A 439 -22.95 -19.95 2.34
CA LYS A 439 -22.32 -21.09 1.66
C LYS A 439 -23.37 -21.79 0.79
#